data_AF-A0A327UPK3-F1
#
_entry.id   AF-A0A327UPK3-F1
#
_cell.length_a   1.000
_cell.length_b   1.000
_cell.length_c   1.000
_cell.angle_alpha   90.00
_cell.angle_beta   90.00
_cell.angle_gamma   90.00
#
_symmetry.space_group_name_H-M   'P 1'
#
loop_
_entity.id
_entity.type
_entity.pdbx_description
1 polymer ?
#
loop_
_entity_poly.entity_id
_entity_poly.type
_entity_poly.pdbx_seq_one_letter_code
_entity_poly.pdbx_strand_id
1 'polypeptide(L)'
;MTTTDPADEERAARRQRMREQIDAALACLDEIADPIERELAARTLADELLPEAGRRVRTVRSEVVRELRTARGLKLREVAAELGLSVPRVDQLAKGK
;
A
#
# COMPACT_ATOMS: atom_id res chain seq x y z
N MET A 1 -11.31 -25.41 16.75
CA MET A 1 -11.63 -23.99 16.95
C MET A 1 -10.33 -23.21 16.83
N THR A 2 -10.05 -22.63 15.68
CA THR A 2 -8.87 -21.77 15.49
C THR A 2 -9.17 -20.41 16.08
N THR A 3 -8.58 -20.12 17.24
CA THR A 3 -8.54 -18.79 17.83
C THR A 3 -7.68 -17.93 16.91
N THR A 4 -8.29 -17.00 16.18
CA THR A 4 -7.58 -16.02 15.37
C THR A 4 -6.75 -15.12 16.29
N ASP A 5 -5.48 -14.88 15.95
CA ASP A 5 -4.62 -13.95 16.68
C ASP A 5 -5.22 -12.53 16.58
N PRO A 6 -5.39 -11.77 17.68
CA PRO A 6 -5.88 -10.39 17.63
C PRO A 6 -5.08 -9.48 16.67
N ALA A 7 -3.79 -9.77 16.44
CA ALA A 7 -2.99 -9.05 15.45
C ALA A 7 -3.44 -9.35 14.00
N ASP A 8 -3.88 -10.58 13.71
CA ASP A 8 -4.44 -10.96 12.42
C ASP A 8 -5.81 -10.30 12.18
N GLU A 9 -6.64 -10.20 13.21
CA GLU A 9 -7.93 -9.51 13.13
C GLU A 9 -7.75 -8.02 12.81
N GLU A 10 -6.82 -7.33 13.49
CA GLU A 10 -6.54 -5.92 13.21
C GLU A 10 -5.92 -5.72 11.81
N ARG A 11 -5.07 -6.65 11.35
CA ARG A 11 -4.57 -6.65 9.96
C ARG A 11 -5.71 -6.78 8.96
N ALA A 12 -6.65 -7.70 9.19
CA ALA A 12 -7.81 -7.89 8.34
C ALA A 12 -8.73 -6.65 8.34
N ALA A 13 -9.01 -6.08 9.51
CA ALA A 13 -9.80 -4.86 9.64
C ALA A 13 -9.16 -3.67 8.91
N ARG A 14 -7.84 -3.49 9.03
CA ARG A 14 -7.13 -2.43 8.28
C ARG A 14 -7.22 -2.64 6.77
N ARG A 15 -7.07 -3.87 6.29
CA ARG A 15 -7.24 -4.21 4.88
C ARG A 15 -8.66 -3.92 4.39
N GLN A 16 -9.66 -4.24 5.20
CA GLN A 16 -11.06 -3.98 4.88
C GLN A 16 -11.34 -2.47 4.78
N ARG A 17 -10.87 -1.66 5.74
CA ARG A 17 -10.97 -0.20 5.67
C ARG A 17 -10.32 0.38 4.41
N MET A 18 -9.13 -0.13 4.03
CA MET A 18 -8.47 0.32 2.79
C MET A 18 -9.30 -0.01 1.54
N ARG A 19 -9.92 -1.19 1.50
CA ARG A 19 -10.81 -1.58 0.40
C ARG A 19 -12.02 -0.68 0.31
N GLU A 20 -12.70 -0.43 1.42
CA GLU A 20 -13.88 0.44 1.45
C GLU A 20 -13.58 1.85 0.91
N GLN A 21 -12.40 2.40 1.20
CA GLN A 21 -12.01 3.71 0.67
C GLN A 21 -11.74 3.67 -0.85
N ILE A 22 -11.19 2.58 -1.37
CA ILE A 22 -11.00 2.40 -2.82
C ILE A 22 -12.36 2.24 -3.50
N ASP A 23 -13.23 1.41 -2.96
CA ASP A 23 -14.57 1.18 -3.50
C ASP A 23 -15.40 2.47 -3.49
N ALA A 24 -15.28 3.30 -2.44
CA ALA A 24 -15.91 4.61 -2.38
C ALA A 24 -15.42 5.55 -3.50
N ALA A 25 -14.11 5.58 -3.77
CA ALA A 25 -13.57 6.39 -4.87
C ALA A 25 -14.07 5.94 -6.25
N LEU A 26 -14.27 4.62 -6.44
CA LEU A 26 -14.84 4.08 -7.67
C LEU A 26 -16.34 4.39 -7.78
N ALA A 27 -17.09 4.30 -6.68
CA ALA A 27 -18.51 4.65 -6.65
C ALA A 27 -18.76 6.11 -7.06
N CYS A 28 -17.85 7.04 -6.73
CA CYS A 28 -17.94 8.42 -7.21
C CYS A 28 -17.94 8.52 -8.74
N LEU A 29 -17.27 7.61 -9.45
CA LEU A 29 -17.29 7.59 -10.92
C LEU A 29 -18.65 7.10 -11.45
N ASP A 30 -19.24 6.10 -10.79
CA ASP A 30 -20.53 5.52 -11.19
C ASP A 30 -21.70 6.50 -11.03
N GLU A 31 -21.59 7.44 -10.08
CA GLU A 31 -22.59 8.49 -9.83
C GLU A 31 -22.61 9.59 -10.90
N ILE A 32 -21.56 9.73 -11.72
CA ILE A 32 -21.46 10.79 -12.73
C ILE A 32 -22.28 10.41 -13.96
N ALA A 33 -23.45 11.02 -14.14
CA ALA A 33 -24.37 10.69 -15.24
C ALA A 33 -23.81 11.01 -16.64
N ASP A 34 -23.10 12.14 -16.80
CA ASP A 34 -22.54 12.57 -18.08
C ASP A 34 -21.32 11.70 -18.45
N PRO A 35 -21.33 10.99 -19.60
CA PRO A 35 -20.22 10.16 -20.01
C PRO A 35 -18.91 10.92 -20.23
N ILE A 36 -18.96 12.20 -20.64
CA ILE A 36 -17.76 13.02 -20.83
C ILE A 36 -17.13 13.34 -19.46
N GLU A 37 -17.93 13.86 -18.53
CA GLU A 37 -17.45 14.16 -17.18
C GLU A 37 -16.95 12.91 -16.45
N ARG A 38 -17.61 11.76 -16.67
CA ARG A 38 -17.18 10.48 -16.10
C ARG A 38 -15.81 10.06 -16.63
N GLU A 39 -15.56 10.20 -17.93
CA GLU A 39 -14.24 9.91 -18.51
C GLU A 39 -13.18 10.84 -17.94
N LEU A 40 -13.46 12.15 -17.87
CA LEU A 40 -12.51 13.13 -17.35
C LEU A 40 -12.15 12.81 -15.88
N ALA A 41 -13.13 12.49 -15.05
CA ALA A 41 -12.91 12.09 -13.66
C ALA A 41 -12.12 10.77 -13.56
N ALA A 42 -12.46 9.78 -14.38
CA ALA A 42 -11.75 8.49 -14.41
C ALA A 42 -10.29 8.66 -14.84
N ARG A 43 -10.02 9.53 -15.83
CA ARG A 43 -8.66 9.87 -16.26
C ARG A 43 -7.87 10.55 -15.14
N THR A 44 -8.45 11.52 -14.46
CA THR A 44 -7.82 12.17 -13.29
C THR A 44 -7.48 11.13 -12.21
N LEU A 45 -8.40 10.21 -11.90
CA LEU A 45 -8.14 9.14 -10.94
C LEU A 45 -6.98 8.24 -11.39
N ALA A 46 -6.99 7.81 -12.66
CA ALA A 46 -6.04 6.85 -13.21
C ALA A 46 -4.63 7.43 -13.41
N ASP A 47 -4.53 8.66 -13.88
CA ASP A 47 -3.27 9.24 -14.35
C ASP A 47 -2.61 10.16 -13.31
N GLU A 48 -3.39 10.72 -12.38
CA GLU A 48 -2.88 11.67 -11.39
C GLU A 48 -2.93 11.08 -9.99
N LEU A 49 -4.12 10.72 -9.50
CA LEU A 49 -4.34 10.36 -8.10
C LEU A 49 -3.75 8.99 -7.74
N LEU A 50 -4.04 7.94 -8.52
CA LEU A 50 -3.51 6.60 -8.26
C LEU A 50 -1.97 6.54 -8.38
N PRO A 51 -1.32 7.17 -9.38
CA PRO A 51 0.13 7.21 -9.44
C PRO A 51 0.75 7.97 -8.27
N GLU A 52 0.15 9.07 -7.82
CA GLU A 52 0.61 9.77 -6.61
C GLU A 52 0.49 8.89 -5.35
N ALA A 53 -0.68 8.27 -5.15
CA ALA A 53 -0.88 7.33 -4.05
C ALA A 53 0.13 6.18 -4.11
N GLY A 54 0.40 5.64 -5.31
CA GLY A 54 1.40 4.61 -5.53
C GLY A 54 2.82 5.04 -5.15
N ARG A 55 3.21 6.29 -5.48
CA ARG A 55 4.48 6.88 -5.03
C ARG A 55 4.55 6.96 -3.50
N ARG A 56 3.50 7.45 -2.85
CA ARG A 56 3.43 7.55 -1.38
C ARG A 56 3.52 6.17 -0.70
N VAL A 57 2.82 5.16 -1.22
CA VAL A 57 2.92 3.77 -0.75
C VAL A 57 4.35 3.25 -0.88
N ARG A 58 5.04 3.52 -2.00
CA ARG A 58 6.44 3.12 -2.19
C ARG A 58 7.37 3.81 -1.19
N THR A 59 7.14 5.09 -0.90
CA THR A 59 7.89 5.85 0.12
C THR A 59 7.75 5.20 1.48
N VAL A 60 6.53 4.95 1.96
CA VAL A 60 6.28 4.30 3.26
C VAL A 60 7.00 2.96 3.35
N ARG A 61 6.92 2.12 2.30
CA ARG A 61 7.61 0.83 2.28
C ARG A 61 9.13 0.97 2.38
N SER A 62 9.69 1.96 1.70
CA SER A 62 11.14 2.22 1.71
C SER A 62 11.61 2.76 3.06
N GLU A 63 10.82 3.65 3.66
CA GLU A 63 11.08 4.21 5.00
C GLU A 63 11.06 3.13 6.07
N VAL A 64 10.06 2.25 6.08
CA VAL A 64 9.98 1.12 7.03
C VAL A 64 11.21 0.23 6.90
N VAL A 65 11.63 -0.13 5.68
CA VAL A 65 12.85 -0.94 5.49
C VAL A 65 14.09 -0.21 6.00
N ARG A 66 14.21 1.11 5.77
CA ARG A 66 15.32 1.91 6.28
C ARG A 66 15.31 1.96 7.81
N GLU A 67 14.16 2.18 8.44
CA GLU A 67 14.00 2.21 9.89
C GLU A 67 14.42 0.88 10.52
N LEU A 68 13.96 -0.25 9.97
CA LEU A 68 14.38 -1.59 10.42
C LEU A 68 15.89 -1.78 10.29
N ARG A 69 16.48 -1.25 9.22
CA ARG A 69 17.92 -1.36 8.94
C ARG A 69 18.78 -0.48 9.84
N THR A 70 18.34 0.73 10.17
CA THR A 70 19.15 1.76 10.85
C THR A 70 18.80 1.86 12.32
N ALA A 71 17.52 2.05 12.66
CA ALA A 71 17.07 2.23 14.04
C ALA A 71 17.08 0.91 14.81
N ARG A 72 16.71 -0.20 14.15
CA ARG A 72 16.72 -1.54 14.76
C ARG A 72 17.98 -2.36 14.45
N GLY A 73 18.87 -1.86 13.61
CA GLY A 73 20.15 -2.50 13.28
C GLY A 73 20.06 -3.84 12.52
N LEU A 74 18.87 -4.23 12.04
CA LEU A 74 18.67 -5.53 11.38
C LEU A 74 19.41 -5.60 10.05
N LYS A 75 20.00 -6.75 9.72
CA LYS A 75 20.63 -7.05 8.42
C LYS A 75 19.56 -7.30 7.35
N LEU A 76 19.94 -7.20 6.06
CA LEU A 76 19.01 -7.39 4.94
C LEU A 76 18.28 -8.75 4.97
N ARG A 77 18.97 -9.82 5.38
CA ARG A 77 18.38 -11.17 5.51
C ARG A 77 17.36 -11.25 6.64
N GLU A 78 17.63 -10.57 7.75
CA GLU A 78 16.72 -10.54 8.91
C GLU A 78 15.46 -9.76 8.54
N VAL A 79 15.59 -8.57 7.95
CA VAL A 79 14.45 -7.79 7.44
C VAL A 79 13.64 -8.56 6.39
N ALA A 80 14.31 -9.31 5.51
CA ALA A 80 13.65 -10.14 4.51
C ALA A 80 12.79 -11.24 5.15
N ALA A 81 13.30 -11.90 6.20
CA ALA A 81 12.57 -12.91 6.96
C ALA A 81 11.37 -12.29 7.70
N GLU A 82 11.57 -11.18 8.41
CA GLU A 82 10.53 -10.49 9.18
C GLU A 82 9.36 -10.00 8.31
N LEU A 83 9.67 -9.49 7.11
CA LEU A 83 8.66 -8.94 6.20
C LEU A 83 8.12 -9.95 5.19
N GLY A 84 8.63 -11.19 5.17
CA GLY A 84 8.27 -12.19 4.15
C GLY A 84 8.64 -11.76 2.73
N LEU A 85 9.76 -11.05 2.56
CA LEU A 85 10.25 -10.55 1.27
C LEU A 85 11.54 -11.24 0.85
N SER A 86 11.88 -11.17 -0.44
CA SER A 86 13.21 -11.58 -0.89
C SER A 86 14.28 -10.55 -0.52
N VAL A 87 15.51 -11.00 -0.27
CA VAL A 87 16.65 -10.12 0.02
C VAL A 87 16.88 -9.05 -1.07
N PRO A 88 16.85 -9.39 -2.38
CA PRO A 88 16.97 -8.37 -3.43
C PRO A 88 15.86 -7.32 -3.36
N ARG A 89 14.64 -7.71 -2.98
CA ARG A 89 13.51 -6.77 -2.86
C ARG A 89 13.70 -5.80 -1.69
N VAL A 90 14.20 -6.31 -0.56
CA VAL A 90 14.55 -5.45 0.60
C VAL A 90 15.68 -4.49 0.23
N ASP A 91 16.70 -4.94 -0.48
CA ASP A 91 17.80 -4.08 -0.94
C ASP A 91 17.32 -2.96 -1.88
N GLN A 92 16.40 -3.26 -2.81
CA GLN A 92 15.76 -2.25 -3.65
C GLN A 92 15.02 -1.18 -2.81
N LEU A 93 14.20 -1.63 -1.85
CA LEU A 93 13.44 -0.73 -0.98
C LEU A 93 14.37 0.13 -0.10
N ALA A 94 15.45 -0.43 0.43
CA ALA A 94 16.44 0.33 1.20
C ALA A 94 17.06 1.47 0.37
N LYS A 95 17.32 1.19 -0.91
CA LYS A 95 17.85 2.15 -1.89
C LYS A 95 16.79 3.11 -2.46
N GLY A 96 15.52 2.96 -2.08
CA GLY A 96 14.40 3.76 -2.62
C GLY A 96 14.07 3.47 -4.09
N LYS A 97 14.38 2.26 -4.57
CA LYS A 97 14.16 1.81 -5.95
C LYS A 97 12.83 1.06 -6.08
#